data_AF-A0A522CVC8-F1
#
_entry.id   AF-A0A522CVC8-F1
#
_cell.length_a   1.000
_cell.length_b   1.000
_cell.length_c   1.000
_cell.angle_alpha   90.00
_cell.angle_beta   90.00
_cell.angle_gamma   90.00
#
_symmetry.space_group_name_H-M   'P 1'
#
loop_
_entity.id
_entity.type
_entity.pdbx_description
1 polymer ?
#
loop_
_entity_poly.entity_id
_entity_poly.type
_entity_poly.pdbx_seq_one_letter_code
_entity_poly.pdbx_strand_id
1 'polypeptide(L)'
;MKSTTIVCCACLLLFSFCLPVYSQEKGIAVVRSQFDPMEKTLALYKIPCTLIRYADLEDPLVFESYRAIFFPSGIESPLEANVNILSRGTSIQGVFLKEDYYEVDTHKAYQNIRDFIKSGGLGYFSGFSYHLLDGAFGEFTFFDDFPFMGLSGPLELYLYGELRSYYSMDRLSRSVPHSGWVALQSIGDSETLADGQFDTPRGTQTGPILARLERGKGEAYYASYYDDESTNGIKRFFTYRIAFNEMLKAVQSRVHMWDQKYLAGIVDSVLPGESCRSYSIQLSKGRHTLYFLSRQDYFQVDLLDKNNAIVASTQPWLKEFEWPIKVSRDASYTIKIYPYPGGRFVPYAFAVGSGSRLLPYWRTIILVLFFVSIIAGLSWLYKLVNPRKYSGRFI
;
A
#
# COMPACT_ATOMS: atom_id res chain seq x y z
N MET A 1 25.33 -3.03 -47.10
CA MET A 1 24.56 -4.20 -46.62
C MET A 1 24.98 -4.73 -45.23
N LYS A 2 25.43 -3.89 -44.28
CA LYS A 2 25.81 -4.33 -42.90
C LYS A 2 25.02 -3.66 -41.77
N SER A 3 24.11 -2.72 -42.08
CA SER A 3 23.39 -1.92 -41.07
C SER A 3 22.01 -2.47 -40.69
N THR A 4 21.40 -3.31 -41.53
CA THR A 4 20.06 -3.86 -41.30
C THR A 4 20.05 -5.02 -40.31
N THR A 5 21.17 -5.75 -40.19
CA THR A 5 21.28 -6.91 -39.30
C THR A 5 21.39 -6.52 -37.82
N ILE A 6 21.99 -5.36 -37.51
CA ILE A 6 22.18 -4.88 -36.13
C ILE A 6 20.86 -4.38 -35.53
N VAL A 7 20.01 -3.72 -36.33
CA VAL A 7 18.69 -3.24 -35.90
C VAL A 7 17.76 -4.43 -35.61
N CYS A 8 17.84 -5.50 -36.41
CA CYS A 8 17.05 -6.71 -36.20
C CYS A 8 17.44 -7.47 -34.92
N CYS A 9 18.75 -7.58 -34.62
CA CYS A 9 19.22 -8.17 -33.36
C CYS A 9 18.87 -7.33 -32.12
N ALA A 10 18.88 -5.99 -32.21
CA ALA A 10 18.46 -5.13 -31.10
C ALA A 10 16.95 -5.23 -30.82
N CYS A 11 16.12 -5.33 -31.86
CA CYS A 11 14.68 -5.56 -31.71
C CYS A 11 14.36 -6.96 -31.15
N LEU A 12 15.11 -8.00 -31.54
CA LEU A 12 14.95 -9.35 -31.00
C LEU A 12 15.39 -9.46 -29.54
N LEU A 13 16.48 -8.79 -29.14
CA LEU A 13 16.90 -8.71 -27.73
C LEU A 13 15.90 -7.94 -26.86
N LEU A 14 15.27 -6.88 -27.39
CA LEU A 14 14.18 -6.17 -26.70
C LEU A 14 12.90 -7.03 -26.60
N PHE A 15 12.64 -7.93 -27.54
CA PHE A 15 11.50 -8.84 -27.51
C PHE A 15 11.71 -10.04 -26.57
N SER A 16 12.94 -10.53 -26.39
CA SER A 16 13.23 -11.65 -25.48
C SER A 16 13.10 -11.30 -23.99
N PHE A 17 13.08 -10.02 -23.63
CA PHE A 17 12.79 -9.56 -22.26
C PHE A 17 11.28 -9.43 -21.95
N CYS A 18 10.40 -9.71 -22.91
CA CYS A 18 8.95 -9.58 -22.77
C CYS A 18 8.19 -10.91 -22.74
N LEU A 19 8.84 -12.05 -22.46
CA LEU A 19 8.08 -13.26 -22.14
C LEU A 19 7.46 -13.08 -20.74
N PRO A 20 6.12 -13.03 -20.61
CA PRO A 20 5.50 -13.06 -19.31
C PRO A 20 5.79 -14.45 -18.72
N VAL A 21 6.72 -14.52 -17.77
CA VAL A 21 6.81 -15.66 -16.87
C VAL A 21 5.44 -15.76 -16.23
N TYR A 22 4.71 -16.83 -16.55
CA TYR A 22 3.40 -17.13 -15.97
C TYR A 22 3.65 -17.54 -14.51
N SER A 23 3.92 -16.54 -13.67
CA SER A 23 4.02 -16.72 -12.24
C SER A 23 2.64 -17.11 -11.74
N GLN A 24 2.55 -18.23 -11.03
CA GLN A 24 1.38 -18.56 -10.23
C GLN A 24 1.02 -17.34 -9.37
N GLU A 25 -0.27 -17.00 -9.31
CA GLU A 25 -0.74 -15.84 -8.55
C GLU A 25 -0.42 -16.07 -7.08
N LYS A 26 0.48 -15.25 -6.51
CA LYS A 26 0.89 -15.37 -5.12
C LYS A 26 -0.29 -15.05 -4.18
N GLY A 27 -0.39 -15.81 -3.09
CA GLY A 27 -1.51 -15.71 -2.16
C GLY A 27 -1.43 -14.53 -1.19
N ILE A 28 -2.42 -14.46 -0.29
CA ILE A 28 -2.42 -13.57 0.89
C ILE A 28 -2.33 -14.44 2.15
N ALA A 29 -1.46 -14.08 3.07
CA ALA A 29 -1.37 -14.74 4.38
C ALA A 29 -1.76 -13.81 5.54
N VAL A 30 -2.19 -14.42 6.64
CA VAL A 30 -2.34 -13.77 7.94
C VAL A 30 -1.55 -14.58 8.96
N VAL A 31 -0.67 -13.94 9.71
CA VAL A 31 -0.03 -14.56 10.86
C VAL A 31 -1.08 -14.70 11.95
N ARG A 32 -1.29 -15.92 12.46
CA ARG A 32 -2.26 -16.17 13.53
C ARG A 32 -1.96 -15.29 14.73
N SER A 33 -3.00 -14.65 15.25
CA SER A 33 -2.92 -13.79 16.42
C SER A 33 -4.03 -14.07 17.42
N GLN A 34 -3.80 -13.61 18.64
CA GLN A 34 -4.78 -13.61 19.72
C GLN A 34 -5.70 -12.38 19.67
N PHE A 35 -5.16 -11.25 19.18
CA PHE A 35 -5.86 -9.98 19.04
C PHE A 35 -5.98 -9.60 17.57
N ASP A 36 -6.86 -8.65 17.24
CA ASP A 36 -7.02 -8.15 15.86
C ASP A 36 -7.28 -9.27 14.83
N PRO A 37 -8.47 -9.90 14.82
CA PRO A 37 -8.76 -11.06 13.98
C PRO A 37 -8.90 -10.68 12.50
N MET A 38 -7.77 -10.45 11.84
CA MET A 38 -7.69 -10.01 10.45
C MET A 38 -8.26 -11.04 9.47
N GLU A 39 -8.22 -12.33 9.81
CA GLU A 39 -8.86 -13.39 9.05
C GLU A 39 -10.38 -13.23 8.97
N LYS A 40 -11.03 -12.74 10.05
CA LYS A 40 -12.47 -12.43 10.04
C LYS A 40 -12.76 -11.23 9.15
N THR A 41 -11.89 -10.21 9.17
CA THR A 41 -12.01 -9.02 8.31
C THR A 41 -11.88 -9.39 6.83
N LEU A 42 -10.88 -10.20 6.47
CA LEU A 42 -10.69 -10.69 5.10
C LEU A 42 -11.85 -11.58 4.65
N ALA A 43 -12.32 -12.48 5.51
CA ALA A 43 -13.49 -13.32 5.23
C ALA A 43 -14.77 -12.50 5.01
N LEU A 44 -14.99 -11.45 5.82
CA LEU A 44 -16.11 -10.52 5.65
C LEU A 44 -16.10 -9.88 4.26
N TYR A 45 -14.92 -9.56 3.72
CA TYR A 45 -14.75 -8.98 2.38
C TYR A 45 -14.59 -10.01 1.26
N LYS A 46 -14.76 -11.31 1.55
CA LYS A 46 -14.58 -12.42 0.60
C LYS A 46 -13.18 -12.49 -0.03
N ILE A 47 -12.16 -12.13 0.74
CA ILE A 47 -10.77 -12.17 0.31
C ILE A 47 -10.16 -13.48 0.86
N PRO A 48 -9.78 -14.43 -0.01
CA PRO A 48 -9.19 -15.69 0.44
C PRO A 48 -7.81 -15.43 1.04
N CYS A 49 -7.53 -16.08 2.17
CA CYS A 49 -6.24 -16.01 2.84
C CYS A 49 -5.85 -17.35 3.47
N THR A 50 -4.56 -17.50 3.75
CA THR A 50 -4.00 -18.65 4.47
C THR A 50 -3.49 -18.20 5.84
N LEU A 51 -3.79 -18.99 6.88
CA LEU A 51 -3.26 -18.74 8.21
C LEU A 51 -1.88 -19.38 8.38
N ILE A 52 -0.86 -18.57 8.64
CA ILE A 52 0.50 -19.01 8.97
C ILE A 52 0.79 -18.81 10.46
N ARG A 53 1.72 -19.56 11.01
CA ARG A 53 2.13 -19.47 12.42
C ARG A 53 3.30 -18.49 12.56
N TYR A 54 3.51 -18.01 13.78
CA TYR A 54 4.65 -17.16 14.10
C TYR A 54 6.00 -17.82 13.78
N ALA A 55 6.13 -19.13 14.05
CA ALA A 55 7.33 -19.90 13.72
C ALA A 55 7.61 -20.02 12.21
N ASP A 56 6.57 -19.86 11.37
CA ASP A 56 6.75 -19.94 9.92
C ASP A 56 7.47 -18.67 9.38
N LEU A 57 7.64 -17.61 10.19
CA LEU A 57 8.35 -16.39 9.81
C LEU A 57 9.88 -16.56 9.69
N GLU A 58 10.44 -17.66 10.20
CA GLU A 58 11.86 -17.97 10.01
C GLU A 58 12.18 -18.57 8.64
N ASP A 59 11.17 -19.10 7.95
CA ASP A 59 11.34 -19.78 6.68
C ASP A 59 11.15 -18.80 5.50
N PRO A 60 12.20 -18.45 4.74
CA PRO A 60 12.08 -17.55 3.60
C PRO A 60 11.13 -18.10 2.50
N LEU A 61 10.99 -19.42 2.37
CA LEU A 61 10.11 -20.03 1.36
C LEU A 61 8.63 -19.73 1.61
N VAL A 62 8.26 -19.50 2.87
CA VAL A 62 6.90 -19.08 3.24
C VAL A 62 6.61 -17.72 2.60
N PHE A 63 7.52 -16.76 2.67
CA PHE A 63 7.34 -15.42 2.08
C PHE A 63 7.26 -15.45 0.56
N GLU A 64 7.97 -16.37 -0.10
CA GLU A 64 7.94 -16.48 -1.57
C GLU A 64 6.55 -16.83 -2.12
N SER A 65 5.74 -17.53 -1.33
CA SER A 65 4.39 -18.00 -1.70
C SER A 65 3.33 -16.90 -1.69
N TYR A 66 3.62 -15.76 -1.05
CA TYR A 66 2.64 -14.70 -0.82
C TYR A 66 3.05 -13.38 -1.49
N ARG A 67 2.07 -12.59 -1.91
CA ARG A 67 2.26 -11.19 -2.33
C ARG A 67 2.00 -10.22 -1.19
N ALA A 68 1.19 -10.63 -0.22
CA ALA A 68 0.83 -9.85 0.94
C ALA A 68 0.74 -10.71 2.20
N ILE A 69 1.21 -10.16 3.32
CA ILE A 69 1.13 -10.81 4.63
C ILE A 69 0.61 -9.78 5.66
N PHE A 70 -0.39 -10.19 6.44
CA PHE A 70 -0.90 -9.43 7.57
C PHE A 70 -0.26 -9.93 8.87
N PHE A 71 0.32 -9.01 9.64
CA PHE A 71 0.96 -9.21 10.94
C PHE A 71 0.14 -8.49 12.02
N PRO A 72 -1.02 -9.04 12.41
CA PRO A 72 -1.85 -8.45 13.45
C PRO A 72 -1.15 -8.38 14.82
N SER A 73 -1.73 -7.62 15.75
CA SER A 73 -1.26 -7.55 17.14
C SER A 73 -1.44 -8.90 17.87
N GLY A 74 -0.47 -9.32 18.70
CA GLY A 74 -0.59 -10.56 19.48
C GLY A 74 -0.33 -11.85 18.69
N ILE A 75 0.59 -11.81 17.73
CA ILE A 75 1.05 -12.97 16.93
C ILE A 75 1.94 -13.94 17.69
N GLU A 76 2.56 -13.50 18.78
CA GLU A 76 3.37 -14.35 19.63
C GLU A 76 2.48 -15.40 20.33
N SER A 77 3.03 -16.59 20.51
CA SER A 77 2.37 -17.59 21.34
C SER A 77 2.43 -17.13 22.80
N PRO A 78 1.29 -17.08 23.52
CA PRO A 78 1.29 -16.61 24.89
C PRO A 78 2.14 -17.56 25.74
N LEU A 79 3.06 -17.03 26.53
CA LEU A 79 3.90 -17.82 27.44
C LEU A 79 3.02 -18.70 28.33
N GLU A 80 1.85 -18.21 28.72
CA GLU A 80 0.85 -18.90 29.53
C GLU A 80 0.34 -20.19 28.88
N ALA A 81 0.24 -20.25 27.55
CA ALA A 81 -0.14 -21.48 26.84
C ALA A 81 1.00 -22.52 26.81
N ASN A 82 2.22 -22.10 27.11
CA ASN A 82 3.42 -22.90 27.08
C ASN A 82 3.99 -23.18 28.48
N VAL A 83 3.25 -22.86 29.54
CA VAL A 83 3.64 -23.12 30.93
C VAL A 83 2.83 -24.29 31.49
N ASN A 84 3.54 -25.26 32.06
CA ASN A 84 2.99 -26.30 32.92
C ASN A 84 3.12 -25.87 34.38
N ILE A 85 2.01 -25.97 35.12
CA ILE A 85 1.96 -25.68 36.55
C ILE A 85 1.75 -26.99 37.30
N LEU A 86 2.74 -27.41 38.07
CA LEU A 86 2.59 -28.49 39.02
C LEU A 86 2.04 -27.92 40.33
N SER A 87 0.80 -28.28 40.70
CA SER A 87 0.23 -27.89 42.00
C SER A 87 -0.19 -29.12 42.81
N ARG A 88 -0.06 -29.01 44.14
CA ARG A 88 -0.53 -30.03 45.08
C ARG A 88 -1.27 -29.33 46.22
N GLY A 89 -2.57 -29.60 46.34
CA GLY A 89 -3.46 -28.91 47.30
C GLY A 89 -3.58 -27.42 46.96
N THR A 90 -3.29 -26.55 47.93
CA THR A 90 -3.34 -25.08 47.79
C THR A 90 -2.00 -24.44 47.41
N SER A 91 -0.96 -25.23 47.12
CA SER A 91 0.40 -24.74 46.84
C SER A 91 0.88 -25.08 45.44
N ILE A 92 1.48 -24.10 44.75
CA ILE A 92 2.21 -24.29 43.50
C ILE A 92 3.58 -24.88 43.84
N GLN A 93 3.90 -26.04 43.28
CA GLN A 93 5.16 -26.76 43.51
C GLN A 93 6.19 -26.54 42.40
N GLY A 94 5.77 -26.16 41.20
CA GLY A 94 6.68 -25.86 40.10
C GLY A 94 5.97 -25.21 38.92
N VAL A 95 6.70 -24.35 38.23
CA VAL A 95 6.29 -23.69 36.99
C VAL A 95 7.42 -23.94 35.99
N PHE A 96 7.12 -24.61 34.88
CA PHE A 96 8.10 -24.92 33.84
C PHE A 96 7.47 -24.77 32.46
N LEU A 97 8.29 -24.48 31.45
CA LEU A 97 7.83 -24.46 30.07
C LEU A 97 7.57 -25.88 29.58
N LYS A 98 6.60 -26.04 28.67
CA LYS A 98 6.36 -27.31 27.98
C LYS A 98 7.59 -27.69 27.15
N GLU A 99 7.84 -28.99 27.01
CA GLU A 99 9.01 -29.51 26.27
C GLU A 99 9.01 -29.13 24.79
N ASP A 100 7.85 -28.81 24.21
CA ASP A 100 7.67 -28.38 22.83
C ASP A 100 7.70 -26.84 22.67
N TYR A 101 8.07 -26.09 23.71
CA TYR A 101 8.27 -24.66 23.59
C TYR A 101 9.37 -24.35 22.58
N TYR A 102 9.00 -23.61 21.54
CA TYR A 102 9.90 -23.14 20.50
C TYR A 102 9.92 -21.61 20.51
N GLU A 103 11.10 -21.05 20.78
CA GLU A 103 11.36 -19.62 20.67
C GLU A 103 11.78 -19.30 19.24
N VAL A 104 11.10 -18.33 18.63
CA VAL A 104 11.37 -17.93 17.25
C VAL A 104 12.65 -17.10 17.18
N ASP A 105 13.52 -17.42 16.23
CA ASP A 105 14.69 -16.63 15.85
C ASP A 105 14.24 -15.32 15.19
N THR A 106 14.09 -14.29 16.02
CA THR A 106 13.60 -12.97 15.60
C THR A 106 14.52 -12.30 14.59
N HIS A 107 15.83 -12.56 14.62
CA HIS A 107 16.76 -12.00 13.64
C HIS A 107 16.49 -12.55 12.23
N LYS A 108 16.24 -13.85 12.10
CA LYS A 108 15.81 -14.45 10.83
C LYS A 108 14.47 -13.89 10.38
N ALA A 109 13.50 -13.80 11.29
CA ALA A 109 12.18 -13.24 10.98
C ALA A 109 12.30 -11.79 10.45
N TYR A 110 13.09 -10.93 11.11
CA TYR A 110 13.33 -9.55 10.65
C TYR A 110 13.98 -9.51 9.28
N GLN A 111 14.98 -10.37 9.03
CA GLN A 111 15.64 -10.44 7.73
C GLN A 111 14.66 -10.88 6.62
N ASN A 112 13.86 -11.91 6.87
CA ASN A 112 12.89 -12.41 5.90
C ASN A 112 11.81 -11.36 5.60
N ILE A 113 11.29 -10.67 6.63
CA ILE A 113 10.33 -9.57 6.47
C ILE A 113 10.94 -8.43 5.64
N ARG A 114 12.18 -8.04 5.94
CA ARG A 114 12.92 -7.02 5.20
C ARG A 114 13.05 -7.40 3.73
N ASP A 115 13.48 -8.62 3.44
CA ASP A 115 13.72 -9.10 2.07
C ASP A 115 12.41 -9.25 1.29
N PHE A 116 11.36 -9.75 1.95
CA PHE A 116 10.01 -9.81 1.41
C PHE A 116 9.49 -8.44 0.96
N ILE A 117 9.52 -7.44 1.84
CA ILE A 117 9.04 -6.10 1.50
C ILE A 117 9.93 -5.47 0.43
N LYS A 118 11.27 -5.49 0.59
CA LYS A 118 12.19 -4.90 -0.40
C LYS A 118 12.03 -5.49 -1.81
N SER A 119 11.68 -6.77 -1.92
CA SER A 119 11.48 -7.45 -3.20
C SER A 119 10.11 -7.21 -3.85
N GLY A 120 9.16 -6.56 -3.16
CA GLY A 120 7.85 -6.21 -3.69
C GLY A 120 6.66 -6.68 -2.87
N GLY A 121 6.90 -7.36 -1.74
CA GLY A 121 5.86 -7.81 -0.81
C GLY A 121 5.13 -6.66 -0.12
N LEU A 122 3.90 -6.93 0.31
CA LEU A 122 3.04 -5.99 1.01
C LEU A 122 2.79 -6.46 2.45
N GLY A 123 3.03 -5.60 3.43
CA GLY A 123 2.83 -5.91 4.84
C GLY A 123 1.78 -5.03 5.51
N TYR A 124 0.91 -5.61 6.33
CA TYR A 124 0.12 -4.88 7.34
C TYR A 124 0.65 -5.21 8.73
N PHE A 125 0.88 -4.22 9.57
CA PHE A 125 1.33 -4.38 10.93
C PHE A 125 0.41 -3.58 11.85
N SER A 126 -0.01 -4.15 12.98
CA SER A 126 -0.86 -3.47 13.95
C SER A 126 -0.40 -3.69 15.39
N GLY A 127 -0.52 -2.64 16.19
CA GLY A 127 -0.22 -2.65 17.62
C GLY A 127 1.16 -3.22 17.92
N PHE A 128 1.18 -4.32 18.67
CA PHE A 128 2.40 -4.93 19.18
C PHE A 128 3.29 -5.56 18.10
N SER A 129 2.80 -5.79 16.88
CA SER A 129 3.67 -6.27 15.79
C SER A 129 4.63 -5.21 15.23
N TYR A 130 4.63 -3.99 15.79
CA TYR A 130 5.62 -2.96 15.47
C TYR A 130 7.05 -3.47 15.61
N HIS A 131 7.34 -4.34 16.59
CA HIS A 131 8.69 -4.84 16.84
C HIS A 131 9.24 -5.64 15.65
N LEU A 132 8.37 -6.30 14.87
CA LEU A 132 8.78 -6.98 13.64
C LEU A 132 9.21 -5.99 12.56
N LEU A 133 8.43 -4.91 12.41
CA LEU A 133 8.67 -3.89 11.40
C LEU A 133 9.88 -3.02 11.78
N ASP A 134 10.01 -2.66 13.06
CA ASP A 134 11.15 -1.93 13.59
C ASP A 134 12.42 -2.80 13.58
N GLY A 135 12.35 -4.08 13.98
CA GLY A 135 13.48 -4.99 13.82
C GLY A 135 13.93 -5.15 12.36
N ALA A 136 12.99 -5.09 11.41
CA ALA A 136 13.28 -5.16 9.99
C ALA A 136 13.90 -3.86 9.43
N PHE A 137 13.58 -2.66 9.93
CA PHE A 137 14.04 -1.40 9.31
C PHE A 137 14.76 -0.42 10.25
N GLY A 138 14.49 -0.44 11.55
CA GLY A 138 15.21 0.31 12.60
C GLY A 138 14.86 1.80 12.63
N GLU A 139 13.57 2.13 12.60
CA GLU A 139 13.10 3.49 12.28
C GLU A 139 12.02 4.03 13.23
N PHE A 140 11.69 3.31 14.30
CA PHE A 140 10.66 3.74 15.24
C PHE A 140 11.29 4.50 16.40
N THR A 141 10.70 5.66 16.74
CA THR A 141 11.07 6.43 17.94
C THR A 141 9.86 6.57 18.85
N PHE A 142 10.07 6.35 20.15
CA PHE A 142 9.02 6.32 21.16
C PHE A 142 9.17 7.48 22.14
N PHE A 143 8.06 7.89 22.74
CA PHE A 143 8.12 8.84 23.85
C PHE A 143 8.83 8.20 25.05
N ASP A 144 9.76 8.92 25.65
CA ASP A 144 10.54 8.45 26.81
C ASP A 144 11.22 7.08 26.60
N ASP A 145 11.57 6.75 25.35
CA ASP A 145 12.11 5.44 24.95
C ASP A 145 11.23 4.24 25.38
N PHE A 146 9.92 4.45 25.55
CA PHE A 146 8.98 3.43 25.98
C PHE A 146 7.77 3.33 25.03
N PRO A 147 7.55 2.19 24.36
CA PRO A 147 6.51 2.05 23.34
C PRO A 147 5.09 2.04 23.91
N PHE A 148 4.88 1.49 25.11
CA PHE A 148 3.55 1.14 25.63
C PHE A 148 2.91 2.26 26.47
N MET A 149 2.97 3.50 26.00
CA MET A 149 2.47 4.67 26.75
C MET A 149 1.02 5.05 26.46
N GLY A 150 0.38 4.48 25.43
CA GLY A 150 -0.98 4.84 25.07
C GLY A 150 -2.00 4.43 26.14
N LEU A 151 -2.81 5.37 26.62
CA LEU A 151 -3.90 5.07 27.56
C LEU A 151 -5.20 4.73 26.81
N SER A 152 -6.09 3.99 27.47
CA SER A 152 -7.46 3.84 27.00
C SER A 152 -8.20 5.18 27.04
N GLY A 153 -9.13 5.38 26.10
CA GLY A 153 -9.90 6.61 26.02
C GLY A 153 -9.99 7.17 24.60
N PRO A 154 -10.37 8.46 24.47
CA PRO A 154 -10.56 9.09 23.18
C PRO A 154 -9.23 9.25 22.43
N LEU A 155 -9.29 9.00 21.13
CA LEU A 155 -8.21 9.17 20.18
C LEU A 155 -8.74 10.03 19.02
N GLU A 156 -8.27 11.27 18.95
CA GLU A 156 -8.62 12.18 17.86
C GLU A 156 -7.59 12.05 16.74
N LEU A 157 -8.02 11.53 15.59
CA LEU A 157 -7.16 11.33 14.43
C LEU A 157 -7.27 12.50 13.45
N TYR A 158 -6.13 12.97 12.96
CA TYR A 158 -5.99 13.93 11.88
C TYR A 158 -5.56 13.20 10.61
N LEU A 159 -6.44 13.14 9.61
CA LEU A 159 -6.26 12.30 8.42
C LEU A 159 -5.52 13.04 7.31
N TYR A 160 -4.61 12.34 6.63
CA TYR A 160 -3.80 12.86 5.53
C TYR A 160 -3.92 12.00 4.27
N GLY A 161 -3.34 12.52 3.18
CA GLY A 161 -3.21 11.81 1.92
C GLY A 161 -4.51 11.17 1.43
N GLU A 162 -4.41 9.91 1.04
CA GLU A 162 -5.52 9.13 0.48
C GLU A 162 -6.47 8.60 1.55
N LEU A 163 -6.04 8.48 2.80
CA LEU A 163 -6.92 8.09 3.91
C LEU A 163 -7.96 9.20 4.18
N ARG A 164 -7.53 10.47 4.13
CA ARG A 164 -8.44 11.62 4.16
C ARG A 164 -9.45 11.58 3.00
N SER A 165 -8.98 11.27 1.79
CA SER A 165 -9.86 11.11 0.63
C SER A 165 -10.84 9.95 0.78
N TYR A 166 -10.39 8.84 1.37
CA TYR A 166 -11.19 7.66 1.63
C TYR A 166 -12.36 7.96 2.58
N TYR A 167 -12.07 8.68 3.66
CA TYR A 167 -13.06 9.03 4.68
C TYR A 167 -13.87 10.29 4.36
N SER A 168 -13.43 11.11 3.39
CA SER A 168 -14.04 12.39 3.05
C SER A 168 -14.15 13.37 4.23
N MET A 169 -13.22 13.31 5.17
CA MET A 169 -13.13 14.18 6.36
C MET A 169 -11.67 14.35 6.78
N ASP A 170 -11.36 15.47 7.42
CA ASP A 170 -10.01 15.76 7.93
C ASP A 170 -9.74 15.19 9.33
N ARG A 171 -10.79 14.87 10.09
CA ARG A 171 -10.69 14.40 11.48
C ARG A 171 -11.62 13.23 11.74
N LEU A 172 -11.18 12.29 12.57
CA LEU A 172 -11.94 11.12 12.98
C LEU A 172 -11.72 10.86 14.47
N SER A 173 -12.80 10.90 15.25
CA SER A 173 -12.74 10.53 16.67
C SER A 173 -12.94 9.03 16.83
N ARG A 174 -12.11 8.41 17.67
CA ARG A 174 -12.16 7.00 18.04
C ARG A 174 -12.02 6.84 19.55
N SER A 175 -12.37 5.67 20.05
CA SER A 175 -12.09 5.27 21.42
C SER A 175 -11.25 4.01 21.40
N VAL A 176 -10.11 4.03 22.11
CA VAL A 176 -9.26 2.85 22.29
C VAL A 176 -9.65 2.20 23.63
N PRO A 177 -10.14 0.96 23.63
CA PRO A 177 -10.73 0.37 24.83
C PRO A 177 -9.69 -0.14 25.85
N HIS A 178 -8.42 -0.19 25.49
CA HIS A 178 -7.34 -0.75 26.30
C HIS A 178 -6.17 0.21 26.42
N SER A 179 -5.43 0.13 27.53
CA SER A 179 -4.17 0.86 27.74
C SER A 179 -2.97 0.01 27.33
N GLY A 180 -1.79 0.61 27.23
CA GLY A 180 -0.55 -0.05 26.86
C GLY A 180 -0.37 -0.24 25.36
N TRP A 181 -1.16 0.44 24.52
CA TRP A 181 -0.96 0.42 23.07
C TRP A 181 0.23 1.32 22.67
N VAL A 182 0.70 1.15 21.42
CA VAL A 182 1.99 1.69 20.99
C VAL A 182 1.88 3.18 20.68
N ALA A 183 2.49 4.01 21.53
CA ALA A 183 2.56 5.46 21.37
C ALA A 183 3.87 5.84 20.67
N LEU A 184 3.76 6.33 19.43
CA LEU A 184 4.92 6.69 18.62
C LEU A 184 5.18 8.19 18.63
N GLN A 185 6.45 8.56 18.78
CA GLN A 185 6.89 9.92 18.55
C GLN A 185 7.11 10.18 17.06
N SER A 186 7.76 9.23 16.36
CA SER A 186 7.97 9.30 14.92
C SER A 186 8.31 7.94 14.32
N ILE A 187 8.15 7.82 13.00
CA ILE A 187 8.61 6.69 12.19
C ILE A 187 9.44 7.27 11.04
N GLY A 188 10.71 6.89 10.95
CA GLY A 188 11.62 7.29 9.87
C GLY A 188 11.10 6.94 8.47
N ASP A 189 11.49 7.74 7.48
CA ASP A 189 11.25 7.53 6.04
C ASP A 189 9.85 6.95 5.72
N SER A 190 8.83 7.50 6.35
CA SER A 190 7.44 7.06 6.25
C SER A 190 6.51 8.20 5.85
N GLU A 191 5.41 7.86 5.20
CA GLU A 191 4.29 8.75 5.00
C GLU A 191 3.27 8.54 6.12
N THR A 192 3.08 9.56 6.96
CA THR A 192 1.99 9.57 7.94
C THR A 192 0.65 9.70 7.23
N LEU A 193 -0.21 8.70 7.39
CA LEU A 193 -1.59 8.70 6.90
C LEU A 193 -2.57 9.29 7.93
N ALA A 194 -2.24 9.17 9.21
CA ALA A 194 -2.93 9.89 10.28
C ALA A 194 -2.02 10.13 11.50
N ASP A 195 -2.05 11.35 12.02
CA ASP A 195 -1.58 11.65 13.36
C ASP A 195 -2.74 11.49 14.35
N GLY A 196 -2.43 11.23 15.61
CA GLY A 196 -3.40 11.15 16.69
C GLY A 196 -3.01 12.03 17.86
N GLN A 197 -4.00 12.66 18.47
CA GLN A 197 -3.88 13.23 19.80
C GLN A 197 -4.46 12.24 20.82
N PHE A 198 -3.67 11.89 21.82
CA PHE A 198 -4.00 10.85 22.80
C PHE A 198 -3.33 11.10 24.15
N ASP A 199 -3.88 10.50 25.19
CA ASP A 199 -3.35 10.61 26.54
C ASP A 199 -2.29 9.54 26.84
N THR A 200 -1.25 9.96 27.56
CA THR A 200 -0.23 9.10 28.14
C THR A 200 -0.12 9.37 29.64
N PRO A 201 0.53 8.50 30.43
CA PRO A 201 0.81 8.79 31.85
C PRO A 201 1.59 10.09 32.10
N ARG A 202 2.28 10.62 31.08
CA ARG A 202 3.08 11.85 31.13
C ARG A 202 2.35 13.07 30.56
N GLY A 203 1.06 12.93 30.23
CA GLY A 203 0.23 13.97 29.63
C GLY A 203 -0.18 13.65 28.20
N THR A 204 -0.95 14.55 27.60
CA THR A 204 -1.42 14.42 26.23
C THR A 204 -0.26 14.56 25.25
N GLN A 205 -0.15 13.62 24.32
CA GLN A 205 0.86 13.59 23.26
C GLN A 205 0.21 13.69 21.88
N THR A 206 1.02 13.92 20.87
CA THR A 206 0.61 13.83 19.46
C THR A 206 1.70 13.15 18.66
N GLY A 207 1.31 12.20 17.83
CA GLY A 207 2.25 11.45 16.99
C GLY A 207 1.55 10.57 15.95
N PRO A 208 2.33 9.90 15.09
CA PRO A 208 1.78 9.09 14.01
C PRO A 208 1.03 7.89 14.59
N ILE A 209 -0.18 7.67 14.09
CA ILE A 209 -1.00 6.50 14.43
C ILE A 209 -1.07 5.54 13.27
N LEU A 210 -1.17 6.08 12.05
CA LEU A 210 -1.26 5.30 10.82
C LEU A 210 -0.16 5.77 9.88
N ALA A 211 0.65 4.84 9.38
CA ALA A 211 1.79 5.16 8.53
C ALA A 211 1.95 4.17 7.37
N ARG A 212 2.57 4.65 6.30
CA ARG A 212 2.96 3.88 5.11
C ARG A 212 4.46 4.01 4.91
N LEU A 213 5.15 2.88 4.80
CA LEU A 213 6.58 2.79 4.58
C LEU A 213 6.81 2.18 3.19
N GLU A 214 7.39 2.95 2.27
CA GLU A 214 7.84 2.42 0.98
C GLU A 214 9.28 1.90 1.14
N ARG A 215 9.52 0.61 0.88
CA ARG A 215 10.84 -0.02 1.03
C ARG A 215 11.14 -0.88 -0.19
N GLY A 216 12.13 -0.47 -0.98
CA GLY A 216 12.46 -1.14 -2.24
C GLY A 216 11.29 -1.10 -3.22
N LYS A 217 10.76 -2.26 -3.61
CA LYS A 217 9.60 -2.38 -4.52
C LYS A 217 8.27 -2.60 -3.79
N GLY A 218 8.31 -2.84 -2.48
CA GLY A 218 7.15 -3.16 -1.67
C GLY A 218 6.79 -2.05 -0.69
N GLU A 219 5.76 -2.33 0.10
CA GLU A 219 5.15 -1.37 1.02
C GLU A 219 4.76 -2.06 2.33
N ALA A 220 4.98 -1.37 3.45
CA ALA A 220 4.43 -1.77 4.74
C ALA A 220 3.47 -0.68 5.26
N TYR A 221 2.37 -1.12 5.84
CA TYR A 221 1.40 -0.26 6.49
C TYR A 221 1.40 -0.58 7.98
N TYR A 222 1.45 0.45 8.81
CA TYR A 222 1.44 0.30 10.27
C TYR A 222 0.28 1.06 10.90
N ALA A 223 -0.37 0.42 11.88
CA ALA A 223 -1.35 1.02 12.77
C ALA A 223 -0.91 0.86 14.24
N SER A 224 -0.73 1.96 14.96
CA SER A 224 -0.28 1.98 16.38
C SER A 224 -1.20 1.26 17.35
N TYR A 225 -2.48 1.14 17.00
CA TYR A 225 -3.48 0.48 17.83
C TYR A 225 -4.13 -0.66 17.04
N TYR A 226 -4.80 -1.54 17.77
CA TYR A 226 -5.67 -2.55 17.20
C TYR A 226 -7.08 -2.42 17.78
N ASP A 227 -8.01 -3.02 17.07
CA ASP A 227 -9.44 -3.01 17.38
C ASP A 227 -9.97 -4.41 17.07
N ASP A 228 -10.97 -4.89 17.78
CA ASP A 228 -11.62 -6.17 17.45
C ASP A 228 -12.76 -5.99 16.43
N GLU A 229 -13.16 -4.74 16.16
CA GLU A 229 -14.19 -4.43 15.18
C GLU A 229 -13.71 -4.68 13.73
N SER A 230 -14.24 -5.75 13.12
CA SER A 230 -13.94 -6.12 11.72
C SER A 230 -14.54 -5.16 10.68
N THR A 231 -15.53 -4.35 11.06
CA THR A 231 -16.24 -3.40 10.19
C THR A 231 -15.63 -2.00 10.18
N ASN A 232 -14.55 -1.78 10.93
CA ASN A 232 -13.88 -0.49 11.01
C ASN A 232 -13.35 -0.04 9.64
N GLY A 233 -13.69 1.18 9.22
CA GLY A 233 -13.25 1.75 7.93
C GLY A 233 -11.73 1.88 7.74
N ILE A 234 -10.93 1.98 8.81
CA ILE A 234 -9.46 1.99 8.71
C ILE A 234 -8.96 0.59 8.32
N LYS A 235 -9.50 -0.47 8.95
CA LYS A 235 -9.20 -1.85 8.56
C LYS A 235 -9.62 -2.12 7.14
N ARG A 236 -10.81 -1.63 6.74
CA ARG A 236 -11.27 -1.72 5.34
C ARG A 236 -10.27 -1.08 4.39
N PHE A 237 -9.85 0.16 4.66
CA PHE A 237 -8.88 0.88 3.85
C PHE A 237 -7.60 0.05 3.65
N PHE A 238 -6.95 -0.40 4.74
CA PHE A 238 -5.72 -1.19 4.62
C PHE A 238 -5.95 -2.55 3.98
N THR A 239 -7.05 -3.22 4.29
CA THR A 239 -7.37 -4.54 3.74
C THR A 239 -7.46 -4.47 2.22
N TYR A 240 -8.24 -3.54 1.66
CA TYR A 240 -8.32 -3.39 0.20
C TYR A 240 -7.01 -2.88 -0.39
N ARG A 241 -6.33 -1.96 0.30
CA ARG A 241 -5.06 -1.40 -0.15
C ARG A 241 -4.00 -2.47 -0.36
N ILE A 242 -3.94 -3.46 0.53
CA ILE A 242 -2.97 -4.53 0.53
C ILE A 242 -3.44 -5.67 -0.37
N ALA A 243 -4.68 -6.13 -0.20
CA ALA A 243 -5.22 -7.25 -0.96
C ALA A 243 -5.39 -6.95 -2.46
N PHE A 244 -5.55 -5.69 -2.86
CA PHE A 244 -5.78 -5.31 -4.25
C PHE A 244 -4.84 -4.19 -4.73
N ASN A 245 -3.64 -4.08 -4.12
CA ASN A 245 -2.62 -3.09 -4.49
C ASN A 245 -2.27 -3.11 -5.98
N GLU A 246 -2.23 -4.30 -6.60
CA GLU A 246 -2.02 -4.47 -8.04
C GLU A 246 -3.03 -3.70 -8.91
N MET A 247 -4.30 -3.62 -8.49
CA MET A 247 -5.33 -2.85 -9.23
C MET A 247 -5.05 -1.37 -9.10
N LEU A 248 -4.65 -0.93 -7.90
CA LEU A 248 -4.25 0.45 -7.66
C LEU A 248 -2.98 0.81 -8.46
N LYS A 249 -1.95 -0.03 -8.45
CA LYS A 249 -0.74 0.14 -9.26
C LYS A 249 -1.05 0.16 -10.75
N ALA A 250 -2.01 -0.64 -11.22
CA ALA A 250 -2.45 -0.60 -12.61
C ALA A 250 -3.03 0.78 -12.99
N VAL A 251 -3.97 1.33 -12.21
CA VAL A 251 -4.51 2.67 -12.50
C VAL A 251 -3.50 3.80 -12.28
N GLN A 252 -2.60 3.68 -11.29
CA GLN A 252 -1.48 4.61 -11.10
C GLN A 252 -0.51 4.59 -12.29
N SER A 253 -0.19 3.41 -12.82
CA SER A 253 0.70 3.26 -13.97
C SER A 253 0.14 3.97 -15.20
N ARG A 254 -1.20 4.01 -15.36
CA ARG A 254 -1.86 4.78 -16.43
C ARG A 254 -1.65 6.28 -16.25
N VAL A 255 -1.77 6.79 -15.02
CA VAL A 255 -1.47 8.21 -14.73
C VAL A 255 -0.03 8.54 -15.11
N HIS A 256 0.93 7.71 -14.68
CA HIS A 256 2.35 7.90 -14.97
C HIS A 256 2.69 7.77 -16.45
N MET A 257 2.05 6.83 -17.15
CA MET A 257 2.17 6.66 -18.60
C MET A 257 1.86 7.95 -19.34
N TRP A 258 0.95 8.78 -18.84
CA TRP A 258 0.59 10.06 -19.46
C TRP A 258 1.37 11.27 -18.91
N ASP A 259 2.41 11.05 -18.09
CA ASP A 259 3.17 12.10 -17.41
C ASP A 259 2.31 13.07 -16.58
N GLN A 260 1.14 12.62 -16.15
CA GLN A 260 0.23 13.40 -15.31
C GLN A 260 0.73 13.39 -13.86
N LYS A 261 0.45 14.48 -13.13
CA LYS A 261 0.67 14.53 -11.68
C LYS A 261 -0.39 13.65 -11.00
N TYR A 262 0.06 12.64 -10.28
CA TYR A 262 -0.81 11.82 -9.44
C TYR A 262 -1.40 12.66 -8.29
N LEU A 263 -2.73 12.63 -8.13
CA LEU A 263 -3.43 13.37 -7.07
C LEU A 263 -3.92 12.47 -5.95
N ALA A 264 -4.56 11.36 -6.29
CA ALA A 264 -5.12 10.40 -5.36
C ALA A 264 -5.42 9.08 -6.08
N GLY A 265 -5.44 7.98 -5.33
CA GLY A 265 -6.04 6.73 -5.77
C GLY A 265 -6.59 5.91 -4.61
N ILE A 266 -7.66 5.20 -4.92
CA ILE A 266 -8.45 4.43 -3.96
C ILE A 266 -8.65 3.05 -4.57
N VAL A 267 -8.63 2.05 -3.70
CA VAL A 267 -9.11 0.71 -3.99
C VAL A 267 -10.09 0.31 -2.88
N ASP A 268 -11.26 -0.15 -3.26
CA ASP A 268 -12.35 -0.49 -2.34
C ASP A 268 -13.33 -1.42 -3.05
N SER A 269 -14.40 -1.82 -2.38
CA SER A 269 -15.60 -2.36 -3.01
C SER A 269 -16.84 -1.65 -2.50
N VAL A 270 -18.02 -2.02 -2.97
CA VAL A 270 -19.27 -1.63 -2.30
C VAL A 270 -19.83 -2.87 -1.60
N LEU A 271 -20.03 -2.78 -0.29
CA LEU A 271 -20.48 -3.89 0.56
C LEU A 271 -22.01 -3.99 0.58
N PRO A 272 -22.59 -5.14 0.99
CA PRO A 272 -24.02 -5.25 1.25
C PRO A 272 -24.51 -4.19 2.23
N GLY A 273 -25.69 -3.63 1.97
CA GLY A 273 -26.28 -2.57 2.80
C GLY A 273 -25.81 -1.14 2.45
N GLU A 274 -24.68 -0.96 1.77
CA GLU A 274 -24.27 0.36 1.27
C GLU A 274 -25.07 0.71 0.01
N SER A 275 -25.41 1.96 -0.28
CA SER A 275 -25.98 2.32 -1.60
C SER A 275 -24.88 2.64 -2.62
N CYS A 276 -23.82 3.28 -2.14
CA CYS A 276 -22.65 3.71 -2.89
C CYS A 276 -21.47 3.94 -1.94
N ARG A 277 -20.30 4.21 -2.50
CA ARG A 277 -19.15 4.77 -1.76
C ARG A 277 -18.86 6.19 -2.24
N SER A 278 -18.36 7.03 -1.34
CA SER A 278 -18.08 8.44 -1.59
C SER A 278 -16.66 8.78 -1.17
N TYR A 279 -15.92 9.48 -2.03
CA TYR A 279 -14.52 9.84 -1.83
C TYR A 279 -14.28 11.32 -2.13
N SER A 280 -13.58 12.02 -1.26
CA SER A 280 -13.29 13.45 -1.43
C SER A 280 -11.92 13.65 -2.07
N ILE A 281 -11.83 14.48 -3.11
CA ILE A 281 -10.59 14.77 -3.83
C ILE A 281 -10.48 16.26 -4.08
N GLN A 282 -9.29 16.81 -3.80
CA GLN A 282 -8.98 18.19 -4.14
C GLN A 282 -8.54 18.28 -5.60
N LEU A 283 -9.31 19.00 -6.42
CA LEU A 283 -9.00 19.24 -7.82
C LEU A 283 -8.73 20.72 -8.06
N SER A 284 -7.61 21.04 -8.69
CA SER A 284 -7.31 22.38 -9.17
C SER A 284 -8.00 22.69 -10.50
N LYS A 285 -8.10 23.95 -10.87
CA LYS A 285 -8.58 24.41 -12.17
C LYS A 285 -7.71 23.82 -13.27
N GLY A 286 -8.32 23.17 -14.25
CA GLY A 286 -7.60 22.57 -15.37
C GLY A 286 -8.21 21.27 -15.88
N ARG A 287 -7.36 20.45 -16.48
CA ARG A 287 -7.71 19.12 -17.00
C ARG A 287 -7.20 18.05 -16.05
N HIS A 288 -8.09 17.13 -15.73
CA HIS A 288 -7.81 15.93 -14.97
C HIS A 288 -8.31 14.72 -15.75
N THR A 289 -7.90 13.53 -15.32
CA THR A 289 -8.43 12.28 -15.86
C THR A 289 -8.61 11.31 -14.70
N LEU A 290 -9.80 10.73 -14.60
CA LEU A 290 -10.09 9.64 -13.70
C LEU A 290 -9.86 8.33 -14.46
N TYR A 291 -8.96 7.51 -13.96
CA TYR A 291 -8.68 6.17 -14.43
C TYR A 291 -9.40 5.20 -13.52
N PHE A 292 -10.25 4.35 -14.08
CA PHE A 292 -11.06 3.40 -13.31
C PHE A 292 -10.80 1.97 -13.77
N LEU A 293 -10.77 1.03 -12.83
CA LEU A 293 -10.59 -0.39 -13.07
C LEU A 293 -11.43 -1.21 -12.09
N SER A 294 -12.17 -2.17 -12.63
CA SER A 294 -12.83 -3.28 -11.92
C SER A 294 -12.51 -4.58 -12.65
N ARG A 295 -12.45 -5.71 -11.96
CA ARG A 295 -12.16 -7.02 -12.60
C ARG A 295 -13.43 -7.74 -13.04
N GLN A 296 -14.53 -7.60 -12.30
CA GLN A 296 -15.66 -8.53 -12.42
C GLN A 296 -16.94 -7.85 -12.90
N ASP A 297 -17.22 -6.62 -12.49
CA ASP A 297 -18.51 -5.96 -12.73
C ASP A 297 -18.35 -4.47 -13.10
N TYR A 298 -19.46 -3.85 -13.49
CA TYR A 298 -19.59 -2.47 -13.91
C TYR A 298 -20.01 -1.58 -12.75
N PHE A 299 -19.59 -0.32 -12.83
CA PHE A 299 -19.91 0.69 -11.85
C PHE A 299 -20.34 1.97 -12.55
N GLN A 300 -21.31 2.67 -11.95
CA GLN A 300 -21.55 4.06 -12.28
C GLN A 300 -20.66 4.92 -11.38
N VAL A 301 -20.07 5.95 -11.98
CA VAL A 301 -19.20 6.91 -11.30
C VAL A 301 -19.73 8.31 -11.53
N ASP A 302 -20.07 8.98 -10.44
CA ASP A 302 -20.52 10.37 -10.44
C ASP A 302 -19.44 11.27 -9.84
N LEU A 303 -19.27 12.45 -10.42
CA LEU A 303 -18.44 13.52 -9.89
C LEU A 303 -19.35 14.66 -9.43
N LEU A 304 -19.30 14.97 -8.14
CA LEU A 304 -20.09 16.01 -7.52
C LEU A 304 -19.19 17.16 -7.08
N ASP A 305 -19.70 18.39 -7.15
CA ASP A 305 -19.02 19.55 -6.56
C ASP A 305 -19.28 19.67 -5.05
N LYS A 306 -18.69 20.69 -4.42
CA LYS A 306 -18.88 20.99 -3.00
C LYS A 306 -20.34 21.21 -2.55
N ASN A 307 -21.25 21.51 -3.49
CA ASN A 307 -22.67 21.71 -3.20
C ASN A 307 -23.48 20.43 -3.44
N ASN A 308 -22.81 19.29 -3.64
CA ASN A 308 -23.40 18.02 -4.07
C ASN A 308 -24.14 18.09 -5.41
N ALA A 309 -23.84 19.06 -6.27
CA ALA A 309 -24.37 19.10 -7.62
C ALA A 309 -23.56 18.15 -8.51
N ILE A 310 -24.23 17.33 -9.32
CA ILE A 310 -23.56 16.45 -10.29
C ILE A 310 -22.92 17.33 -11.36
N VAL A 311 -21.60 17.32 -11.41
CA VAL A 311 -20.79 18.01 -12.41
C VAL A 311 -20.64 17.14 -13.64
N ALA A 312 -20.52 15.84 -13.42
CA ALA A 312 -20.42 14.85 -14.48
C ALA A 312 -20.86 13.49 -13.93
N SER A 313 -21.41 12.63 -14.80
CA SER A 313 -21.80 11.25 -14.46
C SER A 313 -21.46 10.35 -15.62
N THR A 314 -20.99 9.14 -15.32
CA THR A 314 -20.69 8.13 -16.33
C THR A 314 -21.05 6.73 -15.84
N GLN A 315 -21.68 5.95 -16.72
CA GLN A 315 -21.91 4.52 -16.55
C GLN A 315 -21.43 3.83 -17.82
N PRO A 316 -20.10 3.77 -18.03
CA PRO A 316 -19.58 3.01 -19.15
C PRO A 316 -19.82 1.54 -18.79
N TRP A 317 -20.46 0.78 -19.68
CA TRP A 317 -20.56 -0.68 -19.57
C TRP A 317 -19.18 -1.33 -19.85
N LEU A 318 -18.14 -0.77 -19.23
CA LEU A 318 -16.73 -1.09 -19.36
C LEU A 318 -16.17 -1.26 -17.95
N LYS A 319 -15.35 -2.29 -17.78
CA LYS A 319 -14.68 -2.60 -16.52
C LYS A 319 -13.42 -1.76 -16.30
N GLU A 320 -12.85 -1.24 -17.38
CA GLU A 320 -11.73 -0.29 -17.37
C GLU A 320 -12.11 0.89 -18.26
N PHE A 321 -11.93 2.11 -17.77
CA PHE A 321 -12.15 3.31 -18.57
C PHE A 321 -11.33 4.50 -18.07
N GLU A 322 -11.10 5.45 -18.98
CA GLU A 322 -10.45 6.72 -18.69
C GLU A 322 -11.44 7.85 -18.96
N TRP A 323 -11.72 8.65 -17.94
CA TRP A 323 -12.70 9.72 -18.02
C TRP A 323 -12.04 11.09 -17.89
N PRO A 324 -11.95 11.88 -18.98
CA PRO A 324 -11.39 13.23 -18.92
C PRO A 324 -12.37 14.17 -18.20
N ILE A 325 -11.85 14.88 -17.18
CA ILE A 325 -12.62 15.81 -16.35
C ILE A 325 -12.03 17.21 -16.53
N LYS A 326 -12.88 18.20 -16.79
CA LYS A 326 -12.47 19.61 -16.85
C LYS A 326 -13.05 20.35 -15.66
N VAL A 327 -12.16 20.90 -14.83
CA VAL A 327 -12.50 21.62 -13.61
C VAL A 327 -12.30 23.13 -13.83
N SER A 328 -13.30 23.92 -13.46
CA SER A 328 -13.30 25.38 -13.68
C SER A 328 -12.68 26.19 -12.54
N ARG A 329 -12.64 25.62 -11.33
CA ARG A 329 -12.15 26.27 -10.10
C ARG A 329 -11.51 25.25 -9.17
N ASP A 330 -10.57 25.71 -8.36
CA ASP A 330 -9.98 24.91 -7.30
C ASP A 330 -11.04 24.63 -6.23
N ALA A 331 -11.34 23.35 -5.98
CA ALA A 331 -12.31 22.95 -4.98
C ALA A 331 -12.15 21.48 -4.58
N SER A 332 -12.82 21.12 -3.47
CA SER A 332 -13.11 19.74 -3.12
C SER A 332 -14.25 19.21 -4.00
N TYR A 333 -14.03 18.06 -4.60
CA TYR A 333 -15.01 17.30 -5.36
C TYR A 333 -15.24 15.95 -4.71
N THR A 334 -16.43 15.38 -4.89
CA THR A 334 -16.77 14.06 -4.38
C THR A 334 -16.97 13.10 -5.54
N ILE A 335 -16.21 12.01 -5.56
CA ILE A 335 -16.47 10.87 -6.44
C ILE A 335 -17.41 9.93 -5.73
N LYS A 336 -18.56 9.63 -6.34
CA LYS A 336 -19.47 8.58 -5.87
C LYS A 336 -19.44 7.38 -6.81
N ILE A 337 -19.35 6.19 -6.23
CA ILE A 337 -19.28 4.93 -6.97
C ILE A 337 -20.46 4.07 -6.58
N TYR A 338 -21.28 3.72 -7.57
CA TYR A 338 -22.49 2.93 -7.42
C TYR A 338 -22.29 1.57 -8.06
N PRO A 339 -22.57 0.48 -7.32
CA PRO A 339 -22.44 -0.86 -7.87
C PRO A 339 -23.66 -1.17 -8.76
N TYR A 340 -23.43 -1.89 -9.85
CA TYR A 340 -24.50 -2.63 -10.52
C TYR A 340 -25.04 -3.74 -9.57
N PRO A 341 -26.25 -4.32 -9.74
CA PRO A 341 -26.80 -5.31 -8.81
C PRO A 341 -25.88 -6.50 -8.45
N GLY A 342 -24.93 -6.88 -9.32
CA GLY A 342 -23.89 -7.88 -9.05
C GLY A 342 -22.57 -7.35 -8.46
N GLY A 343 -22.36 -6.03 -8.46
CA GLY A 343 -21.07 -5.38 -8.18
C GLY A 343 -20.70 -5.31 -6.70
N ARG A 344 -21.43 -6.05 -5.84
CA ARG A 344 -21.16 -6.11 -4.40
C ARG A 344 -19.98 -7.01 -4.12
N PHE A 345 -19.10 -6.60 -3.21
CA PHE A 345 -17.80 -7.23 -2.96
C PHE A 345 -16.84 -7.23 -4.16
N VAL A 346 -17.26 -6.73 -5.32
CA VAL A 346 -16.37 -6.62 -6.47
C VAL A 346 -15.41 -5.46 -6.21
N PRO A 347 -14.10 -5.71 -6.13
CA PRO A 347 -13.14 -4.65 -5.93
C PRO A 347 -13.08 -3.78 -7.18
N TYR A 348 -12.93 -2.48 -6.95
CA TYR A 348 -12.56 -1.51 -7.96
C TYR A 348 -11.40 -0.67 -7.45
N ALA A 349 -10.64 -0.13 -8.38
CA ALA A 349 -9.63 0.88 -8.12
C ALA A 349 -9.84 2.08 -9.03
N PHE A 350 -9.52 3.26 -8.53
CA PHE A 350 -9.40 4.43 -9.38
C PHE A 350 -8.20 5.29 -8.99
N ALA A 351 -7.71 6.05 -9.95
CA ALA A 351 -6.70 7.07 -9.75
C ALA A 351 -7.09 8.35 -10.48
N VAL A 352 -6.72 9.50 -9.92
CA VAL A 352 -6.92 10.80 -10.57
C VAL A 352 -5.56 11.41 -10.91
N GLY A 353 -5.37 11.68 -12.20
CA GLY A 353 -4.20 12.38 -12.72
C GLY A 353 -4.53 13.81 -13.13
N SER A 354 -3.65 14.75 -12.85
CA SER A 354 -3.74 16.14 -13.30
C SER A 354 -2.76 16.43 -14.43
N GLY A 355 -3.24 17.07 -15.49
CA GLY A 355 -2.43 17.43 -16.65
C GLY A 355 -3.05 17.02 -17.98
N SER A 356 -2.44 17.45 -19.08
CA SER A 356 -2.89 17.10 -20.43
C SER A 356 -2.28 15.77 -20.87
N ARG A 357 -3.08 14.93 -21.52
CA ARG A 357 -2.62 13.71 -22.20
C ARG A 357 -2.19 14.06 -23.62
N LEU A 358 -0.91 14.36 -23.82
CA LEU A 358 -0.35 14.66 -25.15
C LEU A 358 0.11 13.38 -25.84
N LEU A 359 1.18 12.77 -25.32
CA LEU A 359 1.74 11.51 -25.79
C LEU A 359 2.14 10.66 -24.56
N PRO A 360 1.97 9.33 -24.60
CA PRO A 360 2.48 8.46 -23.56
C PRO A 360 4.00 8.59 -23.41
N TYR A 361 4.49 8.68 -22.18
CA TYR A 361 5.90 8.78 -21.79
C TYR A 361 6.67 9.92 -22.47
N TRP A 362 5.98 11.03 -22.79
CA TRP A 362 6.55 12.17 -23.51
C TRP A 362 7.82 12.72 -22.84
N ARG A 363 7.85 12.83 -21.51
CA ARG A 363 9.03 13.30 -20.78
C ARG A 363 10.22 12.36 -20.97
N THR A 364 9.99 11.06 -20.87
CA THR A 364 11.00 10.03 -21.10
C THR A 364 11.50 10.06 -22.55
N ILE A 365 10.59 10.20 -23.52
CA ILE A 365 10.94 10.29 -24.95
C ILE A 365 11.83 11.51 -25.21
N ILE A 366 11.46 12.70 -24.70
CA ILE A 366 12.29 13.91 -24.84
C ILE A 366 13.67 13.69 -24.22
N LEU A 367 13.72 13.12 -23.01
CA LEU A 367 14.96 12.91 -22.30
C LEU A 367 15.88 11.96 -23.08
N VAL A 368 15.35 10.85 -23.60
CA VAL A 368 16.10 9.93 -24.46
C VAL A 368 16.60 10.64 -25.72
N LEU A 369 15.74 11.39 -26.42
CA LEU A 369 16.12 12.16 -27.62
C LEU A 369 17.21 13.20 -27.31
N PHE A 370 17.12 13.86 -26.16
CA PHE A 370 18.11 14.83 -25.68
C PHE A 370 19.47 14.17 -25.43
N PHE A 371 19.51 13.02 -24.75
CA PHE A 371 20.76 12.27 -24.53
C PHE A 371 21.35 11.76 -25.84
N VAL A 372 20.53 11.24 -26.76
CA VAL A 372 20.97 10.82 -28.09
C VAL A 372 21.56 12.01 -28.87
N SER A 373 20.94 13.18 -28.76
CA SER A 373 21.44 14.42 -29.38
C SER A 373 22.80 14.84 -28.80
N ILE A 374 22.99 14.76 -27.47
CA ILE A 374 24.29 15.03 -26.84
C ILE A 374 25.36 14.07 -27.34
N ILE A 375 25.08 12.77 -27.39
CA ILE A 375 26.03 11.75 -27.86
C ILE A 375 26.39 12.00 -29.33
N ALA A 376 25.40 12.30 -30.18
CA ALA A 376 25.61 12.64 -31.57
C ALA A 376 26.46 13.92 -31.73
N GLY A 377 26.16 14.95 -30.94
CA GLY A 377 26.90 16.21 -30.90
C GLY A 377 28.36 16.01 -30.47
N LEU A 378 28.61 15.26 -29.40
CA LEU A 378 29.96 14.91 -28.95
C LEU A 378 30.73 14.08 -29.99
N SER A 379 30.06 13.11 -30.64
CA SER A 379 30.65 12.31 -31.72
C SER A 379 31.03 13.18 -32.94
N TRP A 380 30.17 14.12 -33.32
CA TRP A 380 30.44 15.07 -34.40
C TRP A 380 31.61 16.02 -34.04
N LEU A 381 31.61 16.56 -32.82
CA LEU A 381 32.69 17.42 -32.33
C LEU A 381 34.03 16.67 -32.27
N TYR A 382 34.01 15.41 -31.81
CA TYR A 382 35.20 14.55 -31.81
C TYR A 382 35.73 14.28 -33.23
N LYS A 383 34.85 14.07 -34.22
CA LYS A 383 35.24 13.96 -35.64
C LYS A 383 35.84 15.24 -36.19
N LEU A 384 35.32 16.41 -35.80
CA LEU A 384 35.87 17.71 -36.21
C LEU A 384 37.24 17.99 -35.59
N VAL A 385 37.46 17.62 -34.33
CA VAL A 385 38.75 17.83 -33.62
C VAL A 385 39.81 16.82 -34.07
N ASN A 386 39.42 15.60 -34.47
CA ASN A 386 40.33 14.54 -34.92
C ASN A 386 40.11 14.10 -36.39
N PRO A 387 40.21 15.02 -37.37
CA PRO A 387 39.87 14.71 -38.77
C PRO A 387 40.81 13.65 -39.39
N ARG A 388 42.06 13.58 -38.93
CA ARG A 388 43.10 12.67 -39.46
C ARG A 388 42.91 11.19 -39.11
N LYS A 389 42.05 10.84 -38.15
CA LYS A 389 41.74 9.43 -37.81
C LYS A 389 40.57 8.84 -38.62
N TYR A 390 39.77 9.67 -39.29
CA TYR A 390 38.58 9.25 -40.03
C TYR A 390 38.64 9.50 -41.53
N SER A 391 39.78 9.99 -42.06
CA SER A 391 40.08 10.02 -43.49
C SER A 391 40.53 8.64 -43.99
N GLY A 392 39.69 7.62 -43.81
CA GLY A 392 39.81 6.37 -44.55
C GLY A 392 39.14 6.57 -45.91
N ARG A 393 39.92 6.50 -47.00
CA ARG A 393 39.40 6.47 -48.38
C ARG A 393 38.27 5.45 -48.47
N PHE A 394 37.08 5.89 -48.87
CA PHE A 394 36.15 5.03 -49.58
C PHE A 394 36.84 4.66 -50.90
N ILE A 395 37.35 3.44 -51.00
CA ILE A 395 37.61 2.74 -52.27
C ILE A 395 36.40 1.85 -52.52
#